data_AF-A0A533U7T0-F1
#
_entry.id   AF-A0A533U7T0-F1
#
_cell.length_a   1.000
_cell.length_b   1.000
_cell.length_c   1.000
_cell.angle_alpha   90.00
_cell.angle_beta   90.00
_cell.angle_gamma   90.00
#
_symmetry.space_group_name_H-M   'P 1'
#
loop_
_entity.id
_entity.type
_entity.pdbx_description
1 polymer ?
#
loop_
_entity_poly.entity_id
_entity_poly.type
_entity_poly.pdbx_seq_one_letter_code
_entity_poly.pdbx_strand_id
1 'polypeptide(L)'
;MTKMCKVSIDTNGIKQDAGQAWVDELGNIYADMEIENVNVSGNKISFNAGFSGMDDTQPDDIKMRLDEYLTMNEAFETKSINVS
;
A
#
# COMPACT_ATOMS: atom_id res chain seq x y z
N MET A 1 5.04 12.70 15.00
CA MET A 1 3.87 12.70 14.10
C MET A 1 4.20 11.68 13.03
N THR A 2 3.34 10.70 12.75
CA THR A 2 3.64 9.70 11.72
C THR A 2 3.87 10.38 10.38
N LYS A 3 4.99 10.09 9.73
CA LYS A 3 5.26 10.54 8.37
C LYS A 3 4.60 9.59 7.37
N MET A 4 3.75 10.14 6.52
CA MET A 4 3.00 9.38 5.52
C MET A 4 3.63 9.54 4.14
N CYS A 5 4.02 8.43 3.52
CA CYS A 5 4.43 8.35 2.13
C CYS A 5 3.20 8.10 1.24
N LYS A 6 3.20 8.68 0.04
CA LYS A 6 2.17 8.41 -0.97
C LYS A 6 2.52 7.15 -1.72
N VAL A 7 1.58 6.23 -1.82
CA VAL A 7 1.70 4.98 -2.57
C VAL A 7 0.79 5.02 -3.79
N SER A 8 1.32 4.57 -4.92
CA SER A 8 0.59 4.39 -6.17
C SER A 8 1.01 3.07 -6.80
N ILE A 9 0.04 2.18 -7.01
CA ILE A 9 0.25 0.87 -7.64
C ILE A 9 -0.56 0.82 -8.93
N ASP A 10 0.12 0.61 -10.04
CA ASP A 10 -0.52 0.32 -11.32
C ASP A 10 -0.71 -1.18 -11.46
N THR A 11 -1.88 -1.60 -11.91
CA THR A 11 -2.30 -3.01 -12.02
C THR A 11 -2.83 -3.32 -13.43
N ASN A 12 -3.05 -4.59 -13.76
CA ASN A 12 -3.80 -4.99 -14.97
C ASN A 12 -5.32 -4.98 -14.80
N GLY A 13 -5.81 -4.29 -13.78
CA GLY A 13 -7.23 -4.18 -13.46
C GLY A 13 -7.54 -4.87 -12.15
N ILE A 14 -8.33 -4.20 -11.32
CA ILE A 14 -8.77 -4.71 -10.03
C ILE A 14 -10.20 -4.30 -9.75
N LYS A 15 -10.98 -5.21 -9.16
CA LYS A 15 -12.31 -4.87 -8.65
C LYS A 15 -12.15 -4.00 -7.41
N GLN A 16 -12.97 -2.96 -7.29
CA GLN A 16 -12.90 -2.00 -6.18
C GLN A 16 -12.87 -2.70 -4.80
N ASP A 17 -13.79 -3.62 -4.56
CA ASP A 17 -13.89 -4.34 -3.28
C ASP A 17 -12.65 -5.20 -2.99
N ALA A 18 -12.09 -5.85 -4.01
CA ALA A 18 -10.87 -6.66 -3.87
C ALA A 18 -9.63 -5.80 -3.58
N GLY A 19 -9.52 -4.64 -4.24
CA GLY A 19 -8.43 -3.70 -3.97
C GLY A 19 -8.52 -3.07 -2.59
N GLN A 20 -9.74 -2.73 -2.15
CA GLN A 20 -9.96 -2.21 -0.82
C GLN A 20 -9.59 -3.25 0.24
N ALA A 21 -10.10 -4.48 0.11
CA ALA A 21 -9.79 -5.57 1.03
C ALA A 21 -8.28 -5.85 1.11
N TRP A 22 -7.58 -5.84 -0.03
CA TRP A 22 -6.14 -6.06 -0.07
C TRP A 22 -5.36 -4.99 0.71
N VAL A 23 -5.74 -3.70 0.57
CA VAL A 23 -5.12 -2.59 1.31
C VAL A 23 -5.48 -2.63 2.80
N ASP A 24 -6.71 -3.02 3.15
CA ASP A 24 -7.13 -3.16 4.54
C ASP A 24 -6.37 -4.31 5.24
N GLU A 25 -6.14 -5.43 4.54
CA GLU A 25 -5.34 -6.54 5.04
C GLU A 25 -3.86 -6.17 5.23
N LEU A 26 -3.28 -5.32 4.37
CA LEU A 26 -1.91 -4.80 4.54
C LEU A 26 -1.70 -4.15 5.92
N GLY A 27 -2.63 -3.29 6.34
CA GLY A 27 -2.59 -2.65 7.67
C GLY A 27 -2.81 -3.61 8.84
N ASN A 28 -3.44 -4.76 8.60
CA ASN A 28 -3.64 -5.79 9.64
C ASN A 28 -2.42 -6.72 9.81
N ILE A 29 -1.64 -6.92 8.74
CA ILE A 29 -0.43 -7.76 8.78
C ILE A 29 0.72 -7.03 9.50
N TYR A 30 0.87 -5.73 9.25
CA TYR A 30 1.92 -4.92 9.87
C TYR A 30 1.31 -4.02 10.95
N ALA A 31 1.43 -4.46 12.21
CA ALA A 31 0.80 -3.79 13.36
C ALA A 31 1.25 -2.34 13.59
N ASP A 32 2.43 -1.98 13.07
CA ASP A 32 2.98 -0.63 13.12
C ASP A 32 2.66 0.18 11.85
N MET A 33 2.06 -0.39 10.81
CA MET A 33 1.74 0.33 9.59
C MET A 33 0.39 1.06 9.71
N GLU A 34 0.40 2.35 9.40
CA GLU A 34 -0.81 3.18 9.30
C GLU A 34 -1.14 3.40 7.83
N ILE A 35 -2.40 3.20 7.44
CA ILE A 35 -2.90 3.37 6.08
C ILE A 35 -4.03 4.41 6.07
N GLU A 36 -3.99 5.34 5.12
CA GLU A 36 -5.03 6.36 4.96
C GLU A 36 -5.36 6.65 3.49
N ASN A 37 -6.52 7.28 3.25
CA ASN A 37 -6.91 7.82 1.94
C ASN A 37 -6.88 6.79 0.80
N VAL A 38 -7.34 5.57 1.09
CA VAL A 38 -7.41 4.49 0.11
C VAL A 38 -8.36 4.86 -1.03
N ASN A 39 -7.89 4.68 -2.26
CA ASN A 39 -8.66 4.86 -3.47
C ASN A 39 -8.29 3.76 -4.47
N VAL A 40 -9.30 3.08 -4.98
CA VAL A 40 -9.17 2.01 -5.97
C VAL A 40 -9.99 2.40 -7.18
N SER A 41 -9.34 2.53 -8.34
CA SER A 41 -9.99 2.99 -9.57
C SER A 41 -9.41 2.28 -10.79
N GLY A 42 -10.17 1.35 -11.34
CA GLY A 42 -9.85 0.64 -12.59
C GLY A 42 -8.53 -0.14 -12.49
N ASN A 43 -7.46 0.45 -13.03
CA ASN A 43 -6.12 -0.16 -13.08
C ASN A 43 -5.16 0.42 -12.04
N LYS A 44 -5.67 1.15 -11.04
CA LYS A 44 -4.83 1.86 -10.08
C LYS A 44 -5.33 1.72 -8.65
N ILE A 45 -4.40 1.52 -7.73
CA ILE A 45 -4.59 1.61 -6.29
C ILE A 45 -3.71 2.76 -5.78
N SER A 46 -4.24 3.62 -4.92
CA SER A 46 -3.47 4.67 -4.26
C SER A 46 -3.91 4.84 -2.82
N PHE A 47 -2.95 5.07 -1.94
CA PHE A 47 -3.17 5.32 -0.52
C PHE A 47 -1.95 6.03 0.06
N ASN A 48 -2.06 6.47 1.31
CA ASN A 48 -0.92 6.92 2.09
C ASN A 48 -0.53 5.83 3.08
N ALA A 49 0.76 5.61 3.29
CA ALA A 49 1.27 4.65 4.25
C ALA A 49 2.41 5.24 5.09
N GLY A 50 2.45 4.90 6.37
CA GLY A 50 3.51 5.30 7.30
C GLY A 50 3.66 4.28 8.42
N PHE A 51 4.62 4.49 9.31
CA PHE A 51 4.77 3.68 10.51
C PHE A 51 4.43 4.48 11.77
N SER A 52 3.58 3.93 12.63
CA SER A 52 3.05 4.60 13.81
C SER A 52 4.17 5.10 14.70
N GLY A 53 4.16 6.40 14.97
CA GLY A 53 5.16 7.06 15.81
C GLY A 53 6.51 7.32 15.13
N MET A 54 6.69 6.96 13.85
CA MET A 54 7.91 7.26 13.09
C MET A 54 7.71 8.51 12.22
N ASP A 55 8.54 9.53 12.44
CA ASP A 55 8.53 10.77 11.64
C ASP A 55 9.64 10.81 10.57
N ASP A 56 10.51 9.81 10.56
CA ASP A 56 11.64 9.64 9.65
C ASP A 56 11.41 8.54 8.59
N THR A 57 10.21 7.95 8.51
CA THR A 57 9.84 6.96 7.49
C THR A 57 10.22 7.42 6.08
N GLN A 58 10.93 6.58 5.33
CA GLN A 58 11.34 6.84 3.96
C GLN A 58 10.50 6.02 2.97
N PRO A 59 10.39 6.48 1.71
CA PRO A 59 9.68 5.74 0.66
C PRO A 59 10.15 4.29 0.49
N ASP A 60 11.46 4.04 0.65
CA ASP A 60 12.05 2.70 0.51
C ASP A 60 11.60 1.75 1.63
N ASP A 61 11.36 2.24 2.85
CA ASP A 61 10.87 1.43 3.96
C ASP A 61 9.46 0.90 3.66
N ILE A 62 8.59 1.77 3.13
CA ILE A 62 7.23 1.43 2.72
C ILE A 62 7.27 0.50 1.50
N LYS A 63 8.11 0.81 0.51
CA LYS A 63 8.25 -0.02 -0.70
C LYS A 63 8.67 -1.46 -0.35
N MET A 64 9.62 -1.61 0.57
CA MET A 64 10.05 -2.93 1.04
C MET A 64 8.90 -3.75 1.64
N ARG A 65 8.05 -3.14 2.47
CA ARG A 65 6.86 -3.84 3.03
C ARG A 65 5.82 -4.19 1.98
N LEU A 66 5.60 -3.31 1.01
CA LEU A 66 4.68 -3.59 -0.09
C LEU A 66 5.18 -4.75 -0.96
N ASP A 67 6.48 -4.76 -1.29
CA ASP A 67 7.10 -5.83 -2.07
C ASP A 67 7.03 -7.17 -1.31
N GLU A 68 7.30 -7.19 0.00
CA GLU A 68 7.09 -8.38 0.86
C GLU A 68 5.63 -8.87 0.80
N TYR A 69 4.67 -7.98 1.06
CA TYR A 69 3.26 -8.33 1.14
C TYR A 69 2.70 -8.86 -0.18
N LEU A 70 3.11 -8.27 -1.31
CA LEU A 70 2.71 -8.73 -2.65
C LEU A 70 3.16 -10.16 -2.93
N THR A 71 4.32 -10.59 -2.44
CA THR A 71 4.78 -11.99 -2.62
C THR A 71 3.95 -12.99 -1.81
N MET A 72 3.31 -12.54 -0.74
CA MET A 72 2.51 -13.38 0.15
C MET A 72 1.03 -13.42 -0.24
N ASN A 73 0.51 -12.32 -0.79
CA ASN A 73 -0.92 -12.11 -1.04
C ASN A 73 -1.14 -11.49 -2.43
N GLU A 74 -0.97 -12.30 -3.47
CA GLU A 74 -1.19 -11.86 -4.85
C GLU A 74 -2.70 -11.82 -5.17
N ALA A 75 -3.32 -10.65 -4.98
CA ALA A 75 -4.73 -10.41 -5.33
C ALA A 75 -4.93 -9.89 -6.76
N PHE A 76 -3.87 -9.37 -7.39
CA PHE A 76 -3.89 -8.76 -8.71
C PHE A 76 -2.49 -8.73 -9.32
N GLU A 77 -2.42 -8.63 -10.65
CA GLU A 77 -1.15 -8.48 -11.36
C GLU A 77 -0.66 -7.02 -11.27
N THR A 78 0.51 -6.85 -10.65
CA THR A 78 1.16 -5.55 -10.45
C THR A 78 2.05 -5.20 -11.65
N LYS A 79 1.88 -3.99 -12.20
CA LYS A 79 2.74 -3.43 -13.25
C LYS A 79 3.87 -2.57 -12.69
N SER A 80 3.52 -1.69 -11.76
CA SER A 80 4.48 -0.74 -11.18
C SER A 80 4.04 -0.33 -9.78
N ILE A 81 5.02 -0.02 -8.93
CA ILE A 81 4.81 0.53 -7.59
C ILE A 81 5.66 1.79 -7.49
N ASN A 82 5.03 2.89 -7.11
CA ASN A 82 5.69 4.15 -6.81
C ASN A 82 5.38 4.54 -5.36
N VAL A 83 6.43 4.91 -4.63
CA VAL A 83 6.33 5.47 -3.28
C VAL A 83 7.11 6.78 -3.25
N SER A 84 6.50 7.84 -2.70
CA SER A 84 7.08 9.19 -2.63
C SER A 84 6.71 9.93 -1.36
#